data_AF-A0A956QXN4-F1
#
_entry.id   AF-A0A956QXN4-F1
#
_cell.length_a   1.000
_cell.length_b   1.000
_cell.length_c   1.000
_cell.angle_alpha   90.00
_cell.angle_beta   90.00
_cell.angle_gamma   90.00
#
_symmetry.space_group_name_H-M   'P 1'
#
loop_
_entity.id
_entity.type
_entity.pdbx_description
1 polymer ?
#
loop_
_entity_poly.entity_id
_entity_poly.type
_entity_poly.pdbx_seq_one_letter_code
_entity_poly.pdbx_strand_id
1 'polypeptide(L)' 'MLEPDLVHTSLLQANTIIQIWRHNHNTIRPHSALKNLTPEQFAKQKEEKESSRHLATTTGKFQAAS' A
#
# COMPACT_ATOMS: atom_id res chain seq x y z
N MET A 1 -7.44 -10.69 26.80
CA MET A 1 -8.41 -11.63 26.18
C MET A 1 -8.06 -11.69 24.71
N LEU A 2 -7.41 -12.77 24.26
CA LEU A 2 -7.16 -13.03 22.84
C LEU A 2 -8.31 -13.92 22.39
N GLU A 3 -9.07 -13.49 21.37
CA GLU A 3 -10.26 -14.18 20.90
C GLU A 3 -9.93 -15.62 20.43
N PRO A 4 -10.60 -16.66 20.97
CA PRO A 4 -10.22 -18.07 20.78
C PRO A 4 -10.52 -18.70 19.41
N ASP A 5 -11.05 -17.96 18.42
CA ASP A 5 -11.74 -18.57 17.27
C ASP A 5 -10.92 -18.73 15.98
N LEU A 6 -9.59 -18.65 16.03
CA LEU A 6 -8.73 -18.80 14.85
C LEU A 6 -8.14 -20.22 14.68
N VAL A 7 -8.75 -21.23 15.30
CA VAL A 7 -8.45 -22.63 14.99
C VAL A 7 -9.12 -23.00 13.67
N HIS A 8 -8.37 -22.92 12.57
CA HIS A 8 -8.89 -23.20 11.23
C HIS A 8 -9.00 -24.71 10.99
N THR A 9 -10.20 -25.19 10.67
CA THR A 9 -10.48 -26.61 10.44
C THR A 9 -10.29 -27.04 8.98
N SER A 10 -9.98 -26.10 8.08
CA SER A 10 -9.70 -26.37 6.66
C SER A 10 -8.76 -25.33 6.04
N LEU A 11 -7.96 -25.75 5.06
CA LEU A 11 -7.08 -24.89 4.26
C LEU A 11 -7.85 -23.78 3.53
N LEU A 12 -9.07 -24.07 3.06
CA LEU A 12 -9.91 -23.06 2.40
C LEU A 12 -10.24 -21.91 3.35
N GLN A 13 -10.66 -22.25 4.57
CA GLN A 13 -11.03 -21.26 5.59
C GLN A 13 -9.83 -20.41 6.01
N ALA A 14 -8.66 -21.05 6.23
CA ALA A 14 -7.43 -20.34 6.55
C ALA A 14 -7.04 -19.34 5.44
N ASN A 15 -7.12 -19.77 4.18
CA ASN A 15 -6.86 -18.89 3.04
C ASN A 15 -7.83 -17.71 2.99
N THR A 16 -9.14 -17.94 3.17
CA THR A 16 -10.14 -16.87 3.18
C THR A 16 -9.83 -15.81 4.24
N ILE A 17 -9.51 -16.24 5.47
CA ILE A 17 -9.20 -15.33 6.58
C ILE A 17 -7.93 -14.52 6.28
N ILE A 18 -6.89 -15.15 5.73
CA ILE A 18 -5.66 -14.45 5.33
C ILE A 18 -5.96 -13.39 4.27
N GLN A 19 -6.78 -13.70 3.26
CA GLN A 19 -7.10 -12.74 2.20
C GLN A 19 -7.91 -11.55 2.74
N ILE A 20 -8.91 -11.80 3.59
CA ILE A 20 -9.68 -10.75 4.25
C ILE A 20 -8.75 -9.88 5.10
N TRP A 21 -7.88 -10.49 5.89
CA TRP A 21 -6.94 -9.75 6.73
C TRP A 21 -5.98 -8.89 5.89
N ARG A 22 -5.41 -9.44 4.81
CA ARG A 22 -4.51 -8.73 3.88
C ARG A 22 -5.20 -7.53 3.24
N HIS A 23 -6.43 -7.72 2.75
CA HIS A 23 -7.21 -6.62 2.19
C HIS A 23 -7.39 -5.52 3.24
N ASN A 24 -7.96 -5.84 4.40
CA ASN A 24 -8.23 -4.86 5.45
C ASN A 24 -6.96 -4.15 5.96
N HIS A 25 -5.85 -4.88 6.07
CA HIS A 25 -4.58 -4.30 6.49
C HIS A 25 -4.05 -3.30 5.45
N ASN A 26 -4.21 -3.57 4.16
CA ASN A 26 -3.65 -2.74 3.11
C ASN A 26 -4.54 -1.54 2.73
N THR A 27 -5.86 -1.68 2.84
CA THR A 27 -6.83 -0.71 2.28
C THR A 27 -7.58 0.09 3.34
N ILE A 28 -7.77 -0.45 4.55
CA ILE A 28 -8.65 0.14 5.57
C ILE A 28 -7.88 0.67 6.78
N ARG A 29 -6.85 -0.03 7.24
CA ARG A 29 -6.17 0.30 8.49
C ARG A 29 -5.01 1.30 8.27
N PRO A 30 -5.09 2.52 8.82
CA PRO A 30 -3.98 3.47 8.79
C PRO A 30 -2.90 3.10 9.80
N HIS A 31 -1.64 3.37 9.46
CA HIS A 31 -0.48 3.10 10.31
C HIS A 31 0.22 4.40 10.70
N SER A 32 0.52 4.59 11.98
CA SER A 32 1.24 5.76 12.48
C SER A 32 2.63 5.92 11.84
N ALA A 33 3.32 4.81 11.58
CA ALA A 33 4.60 4.79 10.85
C ALA A 33 4.49 5.32 9.40
N LEU A 34 3.30 5.23 8.80
CA LEU A 34 2.99 5.76 7.47
C LEU A 34 2.28 7.12 7.56
N LYS A 35 2.47 7.87 8.65
CA LYS A 35 1.81 9.16 8.91
C LYS A 35 0.28 9.05 8.90
N ASN A 36 -0.25 7.97 9.49
CA ASN A 36 -1.68 7.64 9.53
C ASN A 36 -2.31 7.38 8.15
N LEU A 37 -1.51 6.94 7.18
CA LEU A 37 -2.00 6.44 5.90
C LEU A 37 -2.09 4.92 5.91
N THR A 38 -2.95 4.37 5.05
CA THR A 38 -2.92 2.95 4.73
C THR A 38 -1.72 2.63 3.83
N PRO A 39 -1.26 1.37 3.79
CA PRO A 39 -0.18 0.96 2.89
C PRO A 39 -0.46 1.30 1.42
N GLU A 40 -1.70 1.10 0.96
CA GLU A 40 -2.11 1.44 -0.41
C GLU A 40 -2.02 2.95 -0.66
N GLN A 41 -2.55 3.78 0.25
CA GLN A 41 -2.48 5.23 0.11
C GLN A 41 -1.04 5.74 0.09
N PHE A 42 -0.18 5.16 0.94
CA PHE A 42 1.23 5.49 0.97
C PHE A 42 1.94 5.13 -0.35
N ALA A 43 1.67 3.94 -0.89
CA ALA A 43 2.23 3.50 -2.16
C ALA A 43 1.81 4.42 -3.32
N LYS A 44 0.52 4.77 -3.39
CA LYS A 44 0.00 5.70 -4.40
C LYS A 44 0.68 7.07 -4.35
N GLN A 45 0.83 7.64 -3.16
CA GLN A 45 1.54 8.93 -3.01
C GLN A 45 3.01 8.86 -3.43
N LYS A 46 3.65 7.69 -3.28
CA LYS A 46 5.04 7.49 -3.71
C LYS A 46 5.13 7.44 -5.24
N GLU A 47 4.23 6.70 -5.89
CA GLU A 47 4.16 6.58 -7.35
C GLU A 47 3.87 7.93 -8.03
N GLU A 48 2.95 8.72 -7.48
CA GLU A 48 2.64 10.06 -7.97
C GLU A 48 3.88 10.96 -7.92
N LYS A 49 4.62 10.94 -6.80
CA LYS A 49 5.87 11.71 -6.65
C LYS A 49 6.95 11.25 -7.62
N GLU A 50 7.10 9.95 -7.83
CA GLU A 50 8.06 9.41 -8.79
C GLU A 50 7.69 9.81 -10.22
N SER A 51 6.41 9.73 -10.59
CA SER A 51 5.92 10.17 -11.90
C SER A 51 6.20 11.66 -12.13
N SER A 52 5.89 12.53 -11.16
CA SER A 52 6.18 13.96 -11.27
C SER A 52 7.68 14.26 -11.41
N ARG A 53 8.56 13.50 -10.74
CA ARG A 53 10.02 13.63 -10.90
C ARG A 53 10.51 13.24 -12.29
N HIS A 54 9.95 12.17 -12.87
CA HIS A 54 10.31 11.75 -14.23
C HIS A 54 9.89 12.78 -15.28
N LEU A 55 8.72 13.40 -15.15
CA LEU A 55 8.31 14.51 -16.03
C LEU A 55 9.23 15.72 -15.89
N ALA A 56 9.56 16.13 -14.65
CA ALA A 56 10.45 17.27 -14.42
C ALA A 56 11.86 17.06 -14.98
N THR A 57 12.40 15.84 -14.86
CA THR A 57 13.72 15.49 -15.41
C THR A 57 13.71 15.45 -16.94
N THR A 58 12.58 15.07 -17.54
CA THR A 58 12.41 15.04 -19.00
C THR A 58 12.31 16.46 -19.57
N THR A 59 11.49 17.34 -18.98
CA THR A 59 11.34 18.73 -19.41
C THR A 59 12.63 19.55 -19.27
N GLY A 60 13.37 19.40 -18.18
CA GLY A 60 14.63 20.14 -17.97
C GLY A 60 15.73 19.80 -18.99
N LYS A 61 15.70 18.59 -19.58
CA LYS A 61 16.68 18.14 -20.57
C LYS A 61 16.47 18.76 -21.96
N PHE A 62 15.25 19.23 -22.27
CA PHE A 62 14.94 19.88 -23.55
C PHE A 62 15.21 21.40 -23.55
N GLN A 63 15.33 22.05 -22.38
CA GLN A 63 15.64 23.48 -22.29
C GLN A 63 17.14 23.80 -22.27
N ALA A 64 18.02 22.81 -22.04
CA ALA A 64 19.48 23.00 -22.00
C ALA A 64 20.17 22.78 -23.37
N ALA A 65 19.40 22.51 -24.43
CA ALA A 65 19.88 22.37 -25.80
C ALA A 65 19.23 23.45 -26.68
N SER A 66 19.65 24.70 -26.53
CA SER A 66 19.40 25.80 -27.46
C SER A 66 20.54 26.79 -27.37
#